data_AF-A0A5N4A7P6-F1
#
_entry.id   AF-A0A5N4A7P6-F1
#
_cell.length_a   1.000
_cell.length_b   1.000
_cell.length_c   1.000
_cell.angle_alpha   90.00
_cell.angle_beta   90.00
_cell.angle_gamma   90.00
#
_symmetry.space_group_name_H-M   'P 1'
#
loop_
_entity.id
_entity.type
_entity.pdbx_description
1 polymer ?
#
loop_
_entity_poly.entity_id
_entity_poly.type
_entity_poly.pdbx_seq_one_letter_code
_entity_poly.pdbx_strand_id
1 'polypeptide(L)'
;MIGDAAHVMVPFFGQGLNAGFEDVTILNEILNSCEDDIPKALETFTERRRNDCHAISDLSLYNYVELRDLTTRPSFHLRKFIDDSLFRLFPSYWLPLYQSVSFTNLSYEKCARNRRRQDTVILATALTILVVAGELFARFVMFLC
;
A
#
# COMPACT_ATOMS: atom_id res chain seq x y z
N MET A 1 -12.11 -17.15 -12.98
CA MET A 1 -10.80 -17.79 -12.68
C MET A 1 -10.36 -17.33 -11.30
N ILE A 2 -9.52 -18.08 -10.58
CA ILE A 2 -8.99 -17.73 -9.25
C ILE A 2 -7.51 -18.09 -9.13
N GLY A 3 -6.81 -17.51 -8.15
CA GLY A 3 -5.38 -17.77 -7.88
C GLY A 3 -4.49 -17.47 -9.09
N ASP A 4 -3.39 -18.20 -9.23
CA ASP A 4 -2.42 -18.02 -10.32
C ASP A 4 -3.05 -18.14 -11.72
N ALA A 5 -4.14 -18.88 -11.88
CA ALA A 5 -4.85 -18.94 -13.15
C ALA A 5 -5.45 -17.58 -13.54
N ALA A 6 -5.84 -16.76 -12.55
CA ALA A 6 -6.39 -15.42 -12.76
C ALA A 6 -5.32 -14.31 -12.67
N HIS A 7 -4.34 -14.44 -11.78
CA HIS A 7 -3.37 -13.38 -11.49
C HIS A 7 -2.00 -13.94 -11.09
N VAL A 8 -1.18 -14.24 -12.09
CA VAL A 8 0.25 -14.52 -11.84
C VAL A 8 0.97 -13.22 -11.45
N MET A 9 1.76 -13.29 -10.39
CA MET A 9 2.60 -12.18 -9.93
C MET A 9 4.01 -12.65 -9.60
N VAL A 10 4.95 -11.71 -9.55
CA VAL A 10 6.33 -12.00 -9.15
C VAL A 10 6.40 -12.34 -7.65
N PRO A 11 7.25 -13.29 -7.20
CA PRO A 11 7.19 -13.82 -5.84
C PRO A 11 7.87 -12.92 -4.78
N PHE A 12 7.93 -11.61 -5.00
CA PHE A 12 8.70 -10.72 -4.14
C PHE A 12 7.94 -10.22 -2.92
N PHE A 13 6.61 -10.28 -2.90
CA PHE A 13 5.84 -10.01 -1.68
C PHE A 13 5.45 -11.28 -0.90
N GLY A 14 5.59 -12.46 -1.51
CA GLY A 14 5.15 -13.73 -0.90
C GLY A 14 3.63 -13.85 -0.76
N GLN A 15 2.85 -13.15 -1.58
CA GLN A 15 1.39 -13.03 -1.43
C GLN A 15 0.57 -13.83 -2.46
N GLY A 16 1.19 -14.50 -3.44
CA GLY A 16 0.45 -15.26 -4.46
C GLY A 16 -0.49 -16.31 -3.86
N LEU A 17 0.04 -17.15 -2.96
CA LEU A 17 -0.77 -18.16 -2.26
C LEU A 17 -1.86 -17.53 -1.38
N ASN A 18 -1.51 -16.50 -0.61
CA ASN A 18 -2.46 -15.83 0.29
C ASN A 18 -3.60 -15.17 -0.49
N ALA A 19 -3.29 -14.47 -1.58
CA ALA A 19 -4.28 -13.86 -2.47
C ALA A 19 -5.17 -14.93 -3.12
N GLY A 20 -4.63 -16.08 -3.49
CA GLY A 20 -5.41 -17.22 -3.97
C GLY A 20 -6.35 -17.82 -2.91
N PHE A 21 -5.91 -17.91 -1.65
CA PHE A 21 -6.80 -18.33 -0.55
C PHE A 21 -7.87 -17.27 -0.22
N GLU A 22 -7.51 -15.99 -0.33
CA GLU A 22 -8.47 -14.89 -0.20
C GLU A 22 -9.54 -14.96 -1.31
N ASP A 23 -9.16 -15.29 -2.55
CA ASP A 23 -10.11 -15.49 -3.65
C ASP A 23 -11.13 -16.58 -3.35
N VAL A 24 -10.68 -17.74 -2.84
CA VAL A 24 -11.58 -18.85 -2.48
C VAL A 24 -12.59 -18.40 -1.42
N THR A 25 -12.10 -17.68 -0.40
CA THR A 25 -12.94 -17.16 0.69
C THR A 25 -14.00 -16.20 0.16
N ILE A 26 -13.58 -15.21 -0.64
CA ILE A 26 -14.48 -14.19 -1.20
C ILE A 26 -15.46 -14.80 -2.20
N LEU A 27 -15.03 -15.73 -3.04
CA LEU A 27 -15.91 -16.42 -3.98
C LEU A 27 -17.00 -17.21 -3.22
N ASN A 28 -16.62 -17.93 -2.17
CA ASN A 28 -17.57 -18.68 -1.34
C ASN A 28 -18.57 -17.74 -0.63
N GLU A 29 -18.12 -16.60 -0.09
CA GLU A 29 -19.01 -15.58 0.46
C GLU A 29 -20.03 -15.08 -0.57
N ILE A 30 -19.57 -14.79 -1.79
CA ILE A 30 -20.42 -14.25 -2.86
C ILE A 30 -21.43 -15.30 -3.33
N LEU A 31 -21.00 -16.55 -3.53
CA LEU A 31 -21.89 -17.66 -3.91
C LEU A 31 -23.04 -17.82 -2.91
N ASN A 32 -22.72 -17.84 -1.61
CA ASN A 32 -23.72 -17.89 -0.54
C ASN A 32 -24.68 -16.68 -0.57
N SER A 33 -24.17 -15.48 -0.87
CA SER A 33 -24.99 -14.26 -0.95
C SER A 33 -25.88 -14.17 -2.20
N CYS A 34 -25.53 -14.90 -3.27
CA CYS A 34 -26.26 -14.92 -4.52
C CYS A 34 -27.20 -16.12 -4.66
N GLU A 35 -27.40 -16.90 -3.60
CA GLU A 35 -28.23 -18.12 -3.62
C GLU A 35 -27.86 -19.07 -4.78
N ASP A 36 -26.55 -19.24 -5.02
CA ASP A 36 -26.00 -20.06 -6.10
C ASP A 36 -26.38 -19.65 -7.54
N ASP A 37 -26.81 -18.39 -7.77
CA ASP A 37 -26.81 -17.77 -9.10
C ASP A 37 -25.37 -17.60 -9.61
N ILE A 38 -24.85 -18.66 -10.24
CA ILE A 38 -23.45 -18.75 -10.66
C ILE A 38 -23.05 -17.60 -11.61
N PRO A 39 -23.80 -17.27 -12.68
CA PRO A 39 -23.45 -16.14 -13.54
C PRO A 39 -23.28 -14.82 -12.77
N LYS A 40 -24.25 -14.48 -11.92
CA LYS A 40 -24.22 -13.25 -11.12
C LYS A 40 -23.09 -13.27 -10.08
N ALA A 41 -22.86 -14.39 -9.43
CA ALA A 41 -21.79 -14.56 -8.46
C ALA A 41 -20.41 -14.37 -9.10
N LEU A 42 -20.19 -14.94 -10.29
CA LEU A 42 -18.93 -14.81 -11.01
C LEU A 42 -18.67 -13.37 -11.49
N GLU A 43 -19.70 -12.66 -11.94
CA GLU A 43 -19.61 -11.24 -12.29
C GLU A 43 -19.25 -10.40 -11.07
N THR A 44 -20.00 -10.57 -9.97
CA THR A 44 -19.77 -9.86 -8.69
C THR A 44 -18.38 -10.14 -8.14
N PHE A 45 -17.91 -11.39 -8.19
CA PHE A 45 -16.57 -11.78 -7.78
C PHE A 45 -15.49 -11.08 -8.60
N THR A 46 -15.67 -11.07 -9.92
CA THR A 46 -14.72 -10.45 -10.85
C THR A 46 -14.61 -8.95 -10.59
N GLU A 47 -15.73 -8.26 -10.42
CA GLU A 47 -15.75 -6.82 -10.10
C GLU A 47 -15.07 -6.52 -8.75
N ARG A 48 -15.36 -7.32 -7.73
CA ARG A 48 -14.80 -7.13 -6.38
C ARG A 48 -13.30 -7.41 -6.33
N ARG A 49 -12.81 -8.42 -7.04
CA ARG A 49 -11.40 -8.87 -6.94
C ARG A 49 -10.44 -8.24 -7.92
N ARG A 50 -10.91 -7.81 -9.11
CA ARG A 50 -10.03 -7.33 -10.18
C ARG A 50 -9.02 -6.28 -9.70
N ASN A 51 -9.48 -5.27 -8.97
CA ASN A 51 -8.61 -4.18 -8.52
C ASN A 51 -7.57 -4.64 -7.49
N ASP A 52 -7.96 -5.52 -6.56
CA ASP A 52 -7.04 -6.06 -5.56
C ASP A 52 -5.99 -6.96 -6.20
N CYS A 53 -6.37 -7.81 -7.17
CA CYS A 53 -5.43 -8.67 -7.89
C CYS A 53 -4.40 -7.86 -8.67
N HIS A 54 -4.82 -6.78 -9.35
CA HIS A 54 -3.88 -5.87 -9.99
C HIS A 54 -2.99 -5.16 -8.96
N ALA A 55 -3.57 -4.67 -7.86
CA ALA A 55 -2.82 -3.98 -6.82
C ALA A 55 -1.75 -4.86 -6.19
N ILE A 56 -2.03 -6.12 -5.86
CA ILE A 56 -1.03 -7.00 -5.25
C ILE A 56 0.07 -7.42 -6.25
N SER A 57 -0.27 -7.56 -7.53
CA SER A 57 0.72 -7.78 -8.59
C SER A 57 1.69 -6.58 -8.70
N ASP A 58 1.15 -5.36 -8.74
CA ASP A 58 1.95 -4.13 -8.80
C ASP A 58 2.79 -3.94 -7.53
N LEU A 59 2.20 -4.20 -6.35
CA LEU A 59 2.90 -4.14 -5.07
C LEU A 59 4.05 -5.16 -5.00
N SER A 60 3.85 -6.35 -5.55
CA SER A 60 4.89 -7.38 -5.64
C SER A 60 6.04 -6.94 -6.55
N LEU A 61 5.74 -6.32 -7.70
CA LEU A 61 6.77 -5.76 -8.57
C LEU A 61 7.49 -4.55 -7.93
N TYR A 62 6.76 -3.72 -7.19
CA TYR A 62 7.37 -2.64 -6.41
C TYR A 62 8.32 -3.22 -5.35
N ASN A 63 7.93 -4.27 -4.64
CA ASN A 63 8.78 -4.88 -3.61
C ASN A 63 10.05 -5.51 -4.20
N TYR A 64 9.99 -6.02 -5.44
CA TYR A 64 11.20 -6.40 -6.17
C TYR A 64 12.18 -5.24 -6.31
N VAL A 65 11.70 -4.06 -6.75
CA VAL A 65 12.53 -2.86 -6.90
C VAL A 65 13.06 -2.39 -5.54
N GLU A 66 12.22 -2.44 -4.50
CA GLU A 66 12.59 -2.09 -3.14
C GLU A 66 13.77 -2.94 -2.65
N LEU A 67 13.63 -4.26 -2.72
CA LEU A 67 14.65 -5.21 -2.28
C LEU A 67 15.92 -5.14 -3.12
N ARG A 68 15.80 -4.96 -4.44
CA ARG A 68 16.94 -4.93 -5.37
C ARG A 68 17.85 -3.71 -5.17
N ASP A 69 17.26 -2.53 -4.92
CA ASP A 69 17.98 -1.25 -5.02
C ASP A 69 17.66 -0.29 -3.89
N LEU A 70 16.38 -0.03 -3.60
CA LEU A 70 15.99 1.04 -2.67
C LEU A 70 16.51 0.82 -1.25
N THR A 71 16.60 -0.43 -0.80
CA THR A 71 17.11 -0.78 0.54
C THR A 71 18.55 -0.33 0.80
N THR A 72 19.32 0.02 -0.23
CA THR A 72 20.70 0.53 -0.10
C THR A 72 20.77 2.06 0.02
N ARG A 73 19.65 2.76 -0.20
CA ARG A 73 19.60 4.23 -0.29
C ARG A 73 19.31 4.86 1.08
N PRO A 74 20.05 5.92 1.49
CA PRO A 74 19.77 6.63 2.74
C PRO A 74 18.34 7.20 2.83
N SER A 75 17.80 7.67 1.70
CA SER A 75 16.43 8.19 1.63
C SER A 75 15.38 7.13 1.95
N PHE A 76 15.64 5.86 1.62
CA PHE A 76 14.76 4.75 1.97
C PHE A 76 14.74 4.50 3.48
N HIS A 77 15.91 4.47 4.12
CA HIS A 77 16.00 4.33 5.58
C HIS A 77 15.36 5.50 6.32
N LEU A 78 15.53 6.73 5.83
CA LEU A 78 14.86 7.91 6.38
C LEU A 78 13.34 7.76 6.28
N ARG A 79 12.83 7.36 5.11
CA ARG A 79 11.40 7.13 4.92
C ARG A 79 10.88 6.05 5.87
N LYS A 80 11.60 4.92 6.00
CA LYS A 80 11.22 3.83 6.91
C LYS A 80 11.19 4.30 8.36
N PHE A 81 12.18 5.08 8.79
CA PHE A 81 12.21 5.68 10.13
C PHE A 81 11.01 6.60 10.39
N ILE A 82 10.61 7.40 9.38
CA ILE A 82 9.41 8.25 9.47
C ILE A 82 8.15 7.38 9.57
N ASP A 83 7.99 6.39 8.69
CA ASP A 83 6.82 5.50 8.70
C ASP A 83 6.69 4.75 10.04
N ASP A 84 7.79 4.21 10.58
CA ASP A 84 7.82 3.50 11.86
C ASP A 84 7.56 4.44 13.04
N SER A 85 8.02 5.68 12.98
CA SER A 85 7.78 6.67 14.04
C SER A 85 6.34 7.16 14.03
N LEU A 86 5.76 7.43 12.85
CA LEU A 86 4.36 7.79 12.70
C LEU A 86 3.43 6.65 13.09
N PHE A 87 3.76 5.40 12.77
CA PHE A 87 2.99 4.24 13.20
C PHE A 87 3.00 4.08 14.73
N ARG A 88 4.15 4.28 15.39
CA ARG A 88 4.24 4.22 16.86
C ARG A 88 3.41 5.31 17.54
N LEU A 89 3.36 6.51 16.97
CA LEU A 89 2.60 7.64 17.53
C LEU A 89 1.10 7.58 17.19
N PHE A 90 0.76 7.12 15.98
CA PHE A 90 -0.59 7.16 15.42
C PHE A 90 -0.95 5.85 14.70
N PRO A 91 -0.99 4.71 15.41
CA PRO A 91 -1.14 3.39 14.78
C PRO A 91 -2.44 3.22 14.00
N SER A 92 -3.52 3.88 14.44
CA SER A 92 -4.83 3.85 13.76
C SER A 92 -4.87 4.63 12.45
N TYR A 93 -3.92 5.54 12.21
CA TYR A 93 -3.92 6.45 11.06
C TYR A 93 -2.76 6.23 10.09
N TRP A 94 -1.66 5.63 10.57
CA TRP A 94 -0.44 5.45 9.79
C TRP A 94 0.06 4.00 9.82
N LEU A 95 -0.55 3.13 9.03
CA LEU A 95 -0.09 1.74 8.89
C LEU A 95 0.95 1.62 7.76
N PRO A 96 2.20 1.20 8.03
CA PRO A 96 3.21 0.99 7.00
C PRO A 96 2.79 -0.06 5.98
N LEU A 97 3.20 0.10 4.71
CA LEU A 97 2.74 -0.74 3.60
C LEU A 97 3.00 -2.24 3.83
N TYR A 98 4.20 -2.61 4.27
CA TYR A 98 4.52 -4.01 4.53
C TYR A 98 3.60 -4.62 5.58
N GLN A 99 3.29 -3.85 6.64
CA GLN A 99 2.40 -4.33 7.70
C GLN A 99 0.95 -4.42 7.22
N SER A 100 0.49 -3.47 6.40
CA SER A 100 -0.87 -3.51 5.85
C SER A 100 -1.09 -4.72 4.96
N VAL A 101 -0.11 -5.06 4.10
CA VAL A 101 -0.26 -6.18 3.16
C VAL A 101 -0.07 -7.53 3.84
N SER A 102 0.87 -7.64 4.78
CA SER A 102 1.26 -8.95 5.34
C SER A 102 0.51 -9.35 6.61
N PHE A 103 -0.01 -8.39 7.38
CA PHE A 103 -0.56 -8.65 8.72
C PHE A 103 -1.99 -8.14 8.92
N THR A 104 -2.68 -7.75 7.85
CA THR A 104 -4.09 -7.35 7.93
C THR A 104 -4.89 -7.92 6.78
N ASN A 105 -6.22 -7.93 6.91
CA ASN A 105 -7.15 -8.28 5.83
C ASN A 105 -7.66 -7.03 5.08
N LEU A 106 -6.84 -5.97 5.03
CA LEU A 106 -7.16 -4.81 4.21
C LEU A 106 -7.01 -5.20 2.74
N SER A 107 -8.00 -4.82 1.92
CA SER A 107 -7.92 -4.99 0.47
C SER A 107 -6.61 -4.41 -0.06
N TYR A 108 -5.98 -5.11 -1.00
CA TYR A 108 -4.70 -4.71 -1.58
C TYR A 108 -4.79 -3.35 -2.29
N GLU A 109 -5.93 -3.03 -2.92
CA GLU A 109 -6.22 -1.71 -3.47
C GLU A 109 -6.17 -0.63 -2.37
N LYS A 110 -6.79 -0.89 -1.21
CA LYS A 110 -6.74 0.01 -0.05
C LYS A 110 -5.31 0.17 0.47
N CYS A 111 -4.52 -0.90 0.55
CA CYS A 111 -3.11 -0.84 0.94
C CYS A 111 -2.32 0.09 0.00
N ALA A 112 -2.44 -0.11 -1.31
CA ALA A 112 -1.79 0.74 -2.31
C ALA A 112 -2.26 2.21 -2.23
N ARG A 113 -3.56 2.44 -2.07
CA ARG A 113 -4.13 3.79 -1.92
C ARG A 113 -3.64 4.49 -0.65
N ASN A 114 -3.59 3.78 0.47
CA ASN A 114 -3.06 4.30 1.73
C ASN A 114 -1.60 4.70 1.58
N ARG A 115 -0.80 3.88 0.90
CA ARG A 115 0.60 4.21 0.61
C ARG A 115 0.73 5.51 -0.20
N ARG A 116 -0.02 5.65 -1.28
CA ARG A 116 -0.03 6.89 -2.10
C ARG A 116 -0.41 8.11 -1.26
N ARG A 117 -1.42 7.98 -0.39
CA ARG A 117 -1.84 9.06 0.52
C ARG A 117 -0.70 9.42 1.48
N GLN A 118 -0.03 8.44 2.07
CA GLN A 118 1.11 8.65 2.97
C GLN A 118 2.26 9.36 2.26
N ASP A 119 2.56 8.99 1.01
CA ASP A 119 3.57 9.66 0.19
C ASP A 119 3.24 11.14 -0.03
N THR A 120 1.99 11.44 -0.39
CA THR A 120 1.53 12.83 -0.54
C THR A 120 1.64 13.62 0.76
N VAL A 121 1.22 13.04 1.88
CA VAL A 121 1.28 13.71 3.19
C VAL A 121 2.72 14.02 3.59
N ILE A 122 3.64 13.07 3.43
CA ILE A 122 5.06 13.30 3.75
C ILE A 122 5.65 14.38 2.85
N LEU A 123 5.39 14.35 1.55
CA LEU A 123 5.91 15.35 0.61
C LEU A 123 5.36 16.75 0.93
N ALA A 124 4.06 16.88 1.16
CA ALA A 124 3.43 18.16 1.52
C ALA A 124 3.99 18.70 2.85
N THR A 125 4.20 17.83 3.84
CA THR A 125 4.76 18.21 5.14
C THR A 125 6.22 18.68 5.00
N ALA A 126 7.04 17.96 4.23
CA ALA A 126 8.42 18.34 3.97
C ALA A 126 8.53 19.70 3.25
N LEU A 127 7.71 19.93 2.22
CA LEU A 127 7.65 21.21 1.51
C LEU A 127 7.23 22.35 2.44
N THR A 128 6.22 22.13 3.29
CA THR A 128 5.76 23.13 4.26
C THR A 128 6.86 23.50 5.24
N ILE A 129 7.60 22.52 5.78
CA ILE A 129 8.73 22.75 6.68
C ILE A 129 9.83 23.57 5.98
N LEU A 130 10.15 23.25 4.72
CA LEU A 130 11.17 23.97 3.95
C LEU A 130 10.79 25.44 3.72
N VAL A 131 9.53 25.72 3.36
CA VAL A 131 9.04 27.09 3.15
C VAL A 131 9.14 27.90 4.45
N VAL A 132 8.64 27.35 5.56
CA VAL A 132 8.66 28.02 6.87
C VAL A 132 10.09 28.25 7.34
N ALA A 133 10.98 27.26 7.20
CA ALA A 133 12.38 27.41 7.55
C ALA A 133 13.08 28.48 6.70
N GLY A 134 12.79 28.55 5.41
CA GLY A 134 13.30 29.57 4.50
C GLY A 134 12.87 30.98 4.89
N GLU A 135 11.59 31.18 5.24
CA GLU A 135 11.09 32.47 5.72
C GLU A 135 11.74 32.89 7.04
N LEU A 136 11.86 31.98 8.00
CA LEU A 136 12.50 32.24 9.28
C LEU A 136 13.98 32.60 9.10
N PHE A 137 14.68 31.89 8.21
CA PHE A 137 16.07 32.18 7.88
C PHE A 137 16.22 33.56 7.22
N ALA A 138 15.36 33.91 6.27
CA ALA A 138 15.37 35.22 5.63
C ALA A 138 15.15 36.34 6.64
N ARG A 139 14.20 36.18 7.57
CA ARG A 139 13.95 37.14 8.66
C ARG A 139 15.15 37.27 9.60
N PHE A 140 15.81 36.15 9.92
CA PHE A 140 16.99 36.15 10.77
C PHE A 140 18.18 36.88 10.12
N VAL A 141 18.42 36.66 8.83
CA VAL A 141 19.47 37.37 8.07
C VAL A 141 19.17 38.87 8.01
N MET A 142 17.93 39.27 7.70
CA MET A 142 17.50 40.67 7.68
C MET A 142 17.61 41.36 9.05
N PHE A 143 17.55 40.63 10.15
CA PHE A 143 17.75 41.17 11.49
C PHE A 143 19.23 41.40 11.82
N LEU A 144 20.14 40.67 11.17
CA LEU A 144 21.59 40.77 11.38
C LEU A 144 22.30 41.76 10.45
N CYS A 145 21.67 42.14 9.32
CA CYS A 145 22.15 43.18 8.41
C CYS A 145 21.60 44.56 8.77
#